data_AF-A0A846FZM7-F1
#
_entry.id   AF-A0A846FZM7-F1
#
_cell.length_a   1.000
_cell.length_b   1.000
_cell.length_c   1.000
_cell.angle_alpha   90.00
_cell.angle_beta   90.00
_cell.angle_gamma   90.00
#
_symmetry.space_group_name_H-M   'P 1'
#
loop_
_entity.id
_entity.type
_entity.pdbx_description
1 polymer ?
#
loop_
_entity_poly.entity_id
_entity_poly.type
_entity_poly.pdbx_seq_one_letter_code
_entity_poly.pdbx_strand_id
1 'polypeptide(L)' 'MILRLIFDLVLRLNICQNLVGKLILAVTNLPPRQVANFISEVLVLGVVMDNGEVALIHPDRDVLPGRRIL' A
#
# COMPACT_ATOMS: atom_id res chain seq x y z
N MET A 1 -7.13 9.59 -6.95
CA MET A 1 -7.48 9.57 -5.51
C MET A 1 -6.91 8.32 -4.80
N ILE A 2 -5.68 7.87 -5.15
CA ILE A 2 -5.02 6.69 -4.56
C ILE A 2 -3.53 6.98 -4.23
N LEU A 3 -3.06 8.22 -4.43
CA LEU A 3 -1.64 8.56 -4.31
C LEU A 3 -1.19 9.15 -2.96
N ARG A 4 -2.04 9.13 -1.93
CA ARG A 4 -1.79 9.92 -0.71
C ARG A 4 -1.31 9.09 0.49
N LEU A 5 -1.03 7.80 0.29
CA LEU A 5 -1.02 6.84 1.39
C LEU A 5 0.01 5.73 1.20
N ILE A 6 1.28 6.10 1.06
CA ILE A 6 2.39 5.15 1.22
C ILE A 6 3.61 5.91 1.76
N PHE A 7 3.74 6.07 3.08
CA PHE A 7 4.99 6.60 3.66
C PHE A 7 5.80 5.53 4.38
N ASP A 8 5.17 4.56 5.05
CA ASP A 8 5.94 3.50 5.75
C ASP A 8 6.59 2.47 4.79
N LEU A 9 6.02 2.22 3.60
CA LEU A 9 6.54 1.22 2.65
C LEU A 9 7.40 1.77 1.52
N VAL A 10 7.13 3.00 1.07
CA VAL A 10 7.78 3.61 -0.10
C VAL A 10 9.09 4.30 0.23
N LEU A 11 9.34 4.64 1.51
CA LEU A 11 10.63 5.20 1.94
C LEU A 11 11.83 4.25 1.66
N ARG A 12 11.60 2.96 1.39
CA ARG A 12 12.63 1.99 0.98
C ARG A 12 12.66 1.67 -0.52
N LEU A 13 11.59 1.97 -1.27
CA LEU A 13 11.49 1.62 -2.69
C LEU A 13 11.57 2.90 -3.54
N ASN A 14 12.68 3.05 -4.27
CA ASN A 14 13.04 4.20 -5.13
C ASN A 14 12.13 4.44 -6.36
N ILE A 15 10.83 4.12 -6.31
CA ILE A 15 10.00 3.98 -7.52
C ILE A 15 8.53 4.41 -7.29
N CYS A 16 8.33 5.72 -7.06
CA CYS A 16 6.99 6.33 -6.99
C CYS A 16 6.22 6.21 -8.32
N GLN A 17 6.92 6.24 -9.47
CA GLN A 17 6.31 6.16 -10.80
C GLN A 17 5.72 4.78 -11.10
N ASN A 18 6.39 3.71 -10.65
CA ASN A 18 5.99 2.33 -10.97
C ASN A 18 4.80 1.82 -10.15
N LEU A 19 4.29 2.62 -9.21
CA LEU A 19 3.13 2.29 -8.38
C LEU A 19 1.82 2.85 -8.97
N VAL A 20 1.90 3.80 -9.89
CA VAL A 20 0.73 4.40 -10.53
C VAL A 20 -0.01 3.32 -11.34
N GLY A 21 -1.29 3.14 -11.05
CA GLY A 21 -2.15 2.18 -11.75
C GLY A 21 -2.05 0.72 -11.27
N LYS A 22 -1.21 0.42 -10.28
CA LYS A 22 -1.14 -0.93 -9.70
C LYS A 22 -2.28 -1.18 -8.70
N LEU A 23 -2.87 -2.37 -8.78
CA LEU A 23 -3.77 -2.88 -7.75
C LEU A 23 -2.96 -3.33 -6.53
N ILE A 24 -3.46 -2.99 -5.34
CA ILE A 24 -2.87 -3.37 -4.05
C ILE A 24 -3.97 -3.84 -3.11
N LEU A 25 -3.59 -4.58 -2.08
CA LEU A 25 -4.47 -4.90 -0.96
C LEU A 25 -4.22 -3.93 0.20
N ALA A 26 -5.29 -3.45 0.82
CA ALA A 26 -5.21 -2.58 1.98
C ALA A 26 -6.36 -2.82 2.96
N VAL A 27 -6.08 -2.61 4.24
CA VAL A 27 -7.10 -2.50 5.30
C VAL A 27 -7.53 -1.04 5.40
N THR A 28 -8.82 -0.78 5.23
CA THR A 28 -9.38 0.58 5.16
C THR A 28 -10.19 0.99 6.39
N ASN A 29 -10.35 0.11 7.37
CA ASN A 29 -11.17 0.34 8.57
C ASN A 29 -10.33 0.49 9.84
N LEU A 30 -9.11 1.02 9.71
CA LEU A 30 -8.26 1.33 10.84
C LEU A 30 -8.41 2.80 11.23
N PRO A 31 -8.24 3.16 12.52
CA PRO A 31 -8.16 4.55 12.91
C PRO A 31 -6.98 5.23 12.17
N PRO A 32 -7.14 6.50 11.75
CA PRO A 32 -6.06 7.21 11.07
C PRO A 32 -4.78 7.24 11.93
N ARG A 33 -3.64 6.91 11.32
CA ARG A 33 -2.34 6.85 11.99
C ARG A 33 -1.47 8.00 11.52
N GLN A 34 -0.90 8.77 12.44
CA GLN A 34 0.12 9.76 12.11
C GLN A 34 1.44 9.05 11.76
N VAL A 35 2.00 9.34 10.59
CA VAL A 35 3.30 8.87 10.13
C VAL A 35 4.12 10.08 9.68
N ALA A 36 5.15 10.41 10.44
CA ALA A 36 5.91 11.66 10.29
C ALA A 36 4.97 12.87 10.20
N ASN A 37 4.89 13.52 9.03
CA ASN A 37 4.11 14.73 8.80
C ASN A 37 2.78 14.48 8.08
N PHE A 38 2.37 13.21 7.95
CA PHE A 38 1.18 12.80 7.19
C PHE A 38 0.25 11.93 8.03
N ILE A 39 -1.04 11.98 7.71
CA ILE A 39 -2.06 11.11 8.30
C ILE A 39 -2.36 9.98 7.31
N SER A 40 -2.25 8.75 7.79
CA SER A 40 -2.49 7.51 7.05
C SER A 40 -3.88 6.96 7.40
N GLU A 41 -4.81 6.94 6.44
CA GLU A 41 -6.17 6.39 6.62
C GLU A 41 -6.30 4.91 6.25
N VAL A 42 -5.29 4.34 5.55
CA VAL A 42 -5.28 2.92 5.17
C VAL A 42 -3.95 2.26 5.51
N LEU A 43 -3.96 0.93 5.67
CA LEU A 43 -2.78 0.11 5.82
C LEU A 43 -2.62 -0.78 4.58
N VAL A 44 -1.59 -0.52 3.77
CA VAL A 44 -1.26 -1.34 2.59
C VAL A 44 -0.55 -2.63 3.04
N LEU A 45 -0.93 -3.76 2.46
CA LEU A 45 -0.37 -5.07 2.80
C LEU A 45 0.85 -5.41 1.93
N GLY A 46 1.87 -5.97 2.56
CA GLY A 46 3.11 -6.40 1.91
C GLY A 46 3.82 -7.47 2.73
N VAL A 47 4.69 -8.23 2.06
CA VAL A 47 5.53 -9.28 2.68
C VAL A 47 6.94 -8.74 2.84
N VAL A 48 7.48 -8.81 4.06
CA VAL A 48 8.88 -8.44 4.34
C VAL A 48 9.78 -9.58 3.87
N MET A 49 10.74 -9.26 3.02
CA MET A 49 11.72 -10.18 2.46
C MET A 49 12.99 -10.21 3.34
N ASP A 50 13.83 -11.24 3.17
CA ASP A 50 15.04 -11.44 3.96
C ASP A 50 16.05 -10.27 3.87
N ASN A 51 16.06 -9.55 2.74
CA ASN A 51 16.89 -8.36 2.51
C ASN A 51 16.30 -7.08 3.13
N GLY A 52 15.18 -7.17 3.85
CA GLY A 52 14.49 -6.03 4.44
C GLY A 52 13.73 -5.16 3.43
N GLU A 53 13.56 -5.62 2.19
CA GLU A 53 12.63 -5.06 1.22
C GLU A 53 11.20 -5.55 1.51
N VAL A 54 10.22 -4.86 0.92
CA VAL A 54 8.82 -5.28 1.01
C VAL A 54 8.24 -5.54 -0.37
N ALA A 55 7.72 -6.75 -0.57
CA ALA A 55 6.94 -7.12 -1.73
C ALA A 55 5.46 -6.76 -1.52
N LEU A 56 4.91 -5.91 -2.39
CA LEU A 56 3.49 -5.55 -2.34
C LEU A 56 2.59 -6.72 -2.76
N ILE A 57 1.52 -6.94 -1.99
CA ILE A 57 0.51 -7.94 -2.33
C ILE A 57 -0.51 -7.30 -3.28
N HIS A 58 -0.77 -7.99 -4.38
CA HIS A 58 -1.76 -7.62 -5.38
C HIS A 58 -2.62 -8.84 -5.73
N PRO A 59 -3.86 -8.63 -6.19
CA PRO A 59 -4.67 -9.72 -6.72
C PRO A 59 -4.03 -10.29 -8.00
N ASP A 60 -4.06 -11.60 -8.14
CA ASP A 60 -3.62 -12.32 -9.36
C ASP A 60 -4.42 -11.93 -10.62
N ARG A 61 -5.66 -11.46 -10.43
CA ARG A 61 -6.56 -11.08 -11.52
C ARG A 61 -6.91 -9.60 -11.46
N ASP A 62 -7.26 -9.06 -12.63
CA ASP A 62 -7.87 -7.74 -12.71
C ASP A 62 -9.20 -7.73 -11.95
N VAL A 63 -9.26 -6.87 -10.95
CA VAL A 63 -10.46 -6.64 -10.14
C VAL A 63 -10.70 -5.15 -10.06
N LEU A 64 -11.98 -4.78 -9.98
CA LEU A 64 -12.34 -3.38 -9.76
C LEU A 64 -11.82 -2.92 -8.38
N PRO A 65 -11.24 -1.72 -8.27
CA PRO A 65 -10.85 -1.15 -6.99
C PRO A 65 -12.01 -1.11 -5.99
N GLY A 66 -11.71 -1.32 -4.71
CA GLY A 66 -12.70 -1.28 -3.61
C GLY A 66 -13.47 -2.59 -3.37
N ARG A 67 -13.12 -3.67 -4.08
CA ARG A 67 -13.66 -5.01 -3.77
C ARG A 67 -13.17 -5.49 -2.41
N ARG A 68 -14.08 -6.12 -1.65
CA ARG A 68 -13.78 -6.70 -0.35
C ARG A 68 -12.93 -7.96 -0.52
N ILE A 69 -11.88 -8.05 0.29
CA ILE A 69 -11.06 -9.24 0.46
C ILE A 69 -11.80 -10.18 1.43
N LEU A 70 -11.87 -11.47 1.07
CA LEU A 70 -12.48 -12.52 1.90
C LEU A 70 -11.42 -13.19 2.78
#